data_AF-A0A9D0NXQ1-F1
#
_entry.id   AF-A0A9D0NXQ1-F1
#
_cell.length_a   1.000
_cell.length_b   1.000
_cell.length_c   1.000
_cell.angle_alpha   90.00
_cell.angle_beta   90.00
_cell.angle_gamma   90.00
#
_symmetry.space_group_name_H-M   'P 1'
#
loop_
_entity.id
_entity.type
_entity.pdbx_description
1 polymer ?
#
loop_
_entity_poly.entity_id
_entity_poly.type
_entity_poly.pdbx_seq_one_letter_code
_entity_poly.pdbx_strand_id
1 'polypeptide(L)'
;MVDKGKQLCAICGTNEATTVDHVPPKGIFPRPRPSNLITVPAWLACNNSASDFDEAFRLYLALHVGDLDDPVASAYFKEALRTYRHNQRLQRDILATAKPVTFATPAGIEYGKGMKILWDSNAHDATIERMVRGLYYHHFGEILDAEAAVFVNIVVASTYAA
;
A
#
# COMPACT_ATOMS: atom_id res chain seq x y z
N MET A 1 -3.35 26.81 27.52
CA MET A 1 -3.36 26.39 26.10
C MET A 1 -1.92 26.47 25.64
N VAL A 2 -1.25 25.33 25.49
CA VAL A 2 0.15 25.29 25.02
C VAL A 2 0.11 25.62 23.54
N ASP A 3 0.82 26.67 23.14
CA ASP A 3 1.14 26.97 21.75
C ASP A 3 1.90 25.76 21.18
N LYS A 4 1.18 24.85 20.51
CA LYS A 4 1.80 23.75 19.78
C LYS A 4 2.39 24.41 18.54
N GLY A 5 3.66 24.80 18.63
CA GLY A 5 4.43 25.29 17.50
C GLY A 5 4.16 24.45 16.26
N LYS A 6 4.02 25.12 15.12
CA LYS A 6 3.66 24.54 13.83
C LYS A 6 4.47 23.27 13.57
N GLN A 7 3.80 22.11 13.62
CA GLN A 7 4.46 20.83 13.35
C GLN A 7 4.76 20.70 11.86
N LEU A 8 5.96 20.25 11.52
CA LEU A 8 6.30 19.91 10.15
C LEU A 8 5.63 18.61 9.72
N CYS A 9 5.42 18.46 8.42
CA CYS A 9 4.92 17.24 7.82
C CYS A 9 5.92 16.09 8.01
N ALA A 10 5.48 15.00 8.64
CA ALA A 10 6.28 13.79 8.87
C ALA A 10 6.69 13.07 7.57
N ILE A 11 6.06 13.40 6.44
CA ILE A 11 6.35 12.77 5.14
C ILE A 11 7.42 13.56 4.37
N CYS A 12 7.26 14.88 4.20
CA CYS A 12 8.22 15.67 3.41
C CYS A 12 9.25 16.45 4.22
N GLY A 13 9.04 16.62 5.53
CA GLY A 13 9.94 17.36 6.43
C GLY A 13 10.10 18.86 6.17
N THR A 14 9.48 19.39 5.12
CA THR A 14 9.69 20.78 4.67
C THR A 14 8.48 21.68 4.90
N ASN A 15 7.28 21.17 4.63
CA ASN A 15 6.04 21.93 4.75
C ASN A 15 5.40 21.79 6.13
N GLU A 16 4.66 22.80 6.56
CA GLU A 16 3.82 22.73 7.75
C GLU A 16 2.72 21.68 7.57
N ALA A 17 2.50 20.89 8.62
CA ALA A 17 1.42 19.91 8.66
C ALA A 17 0.08 20.62 8.79
N THR A 18 -0.77 20.45 7.79
CA THR A 18 -2.12 21.01 7.74
C THR A 18 -3.21 19.94 7.89
N THR A 19 -2.81 18.67 7.97
CA THR A 19 -3.69 17.50 8.06
C THR A 19 -3.06 16.40 8.93
N VAL A 20 -3.78 15.29 9.10
CA VAL A 20 -3.29 14.07 9.74
C VAL A 20 -3.45 12.92 8.74
N ASP A 21 -2.36 12.19 8.49
CA ASP A 21 -2.32 11.06 7.56
C ASP A 21 -2.28 9.73 8.32
N HIS A 22 -2.85 8.68 7.74
CA HIS A 22 -2.77 7.31 8.25
C HIS A 22 -1.63 6.58 7.56
N VAL A 23 -0.74 6.00 8.35
CA VAL A 23 0.43 5.25 7.88
C VAL A 23 0.55 3.97 8.70
N PRO A 24 0.14 2.79 8.19
CA PRO A 24 -0.30 2.53 6.81
C PRO A 24 -1.65 3.17 6.42
N PRO A 25 -1.94 3.34 5.11
CA PRO A 25 -3.19 3.95 4.67
C PRO A 25 -4.40 3.19 5.21
N LYS A 26 -5.33 3.88 5.85
CA LYS A 26 -6.50 3.25 6.51
C LYS A 26 -7.33 2.34 5.59
N GLY A 27 -7.27 2.59 4.28
CA GLY A 27 -8.01 1.83 3.27
C GLY A 27 -7.53 0.39 3.11
N ILE A 28 -6.29 0.08 3.51
CA ILE A 28 -5.75 -1.27 3.38
C ILE A 28 -6.25 -2.23 4.47
N PHE A 29 -6.87 -1.70 5.54
CA PHE A 29 -7.42 -2.50 6.62
C PHE A 29 -8.91 -2.83 6.38
N PRO A 30 -9.34 -4.08 6.61
CA PRO A 30 -10.75 -4.45 6.56
C PRO A 30 -11.55 -3.72 7.65
N ARG A 31 -12.87 -3.65 7.46
CA ARG A 31 -13.80 -3.16 8.48
C ARG A 31 -14.31 -4.32 9.36
N PRO A 32 -14.56 -4.10 10.66
CA PRO A 32 -14.26 -2.88 11.42
C PRO A 32 -12.74 -2.67 11.54
N ARG A 33 -12.31 -1.41 11.42
CA ARG A 33 -10.88 -1.08 11.46
C ARG A 33 -10.35 -1.17 12.90
N PRO A 34 -9.07 -1.50 13.08
CA PRO A 34 -8.41 -1.36 14.38
C PRO A 34 -8.57 0.05 14.93
N SER A 35 -8.76 0.19 16.25
CA SER A 35 -8.86 1.50 16.92
C SER A 35 -7.52 2.19 17.10
N ASN A 36 -6.42 1.47 16.86
CA ASN A 36 -5.04 1.89 17.08
C ASN A 36 -4.27 2.14 15.77
N LEU A 37 -4.95 2.61 14.72
CA LEU A 37 -4.27 2.98 13.48
C LEU A 37 -3.30 4.15 13.74
N ILE A 38 -2.08 3.97 13.27
CA ILE A 38 -1.02 4.98 13.40
C ILE A 38 -1.36 6.17 12.52
N THR A 39 -1.19 7.36 13.08
CA THR A 39 -1.38 8.62 12.38
C THR A 39 -0.24 9.58 12.64
N VAL A 40 0.07 10.42 11.65
CA VAL A 40 1.18 11.38 11.70
C VAL A 40 0.77 12.75 11.16
N PRO A 41 1.39 13.85 11.61
CA PRO A 41 1.16 15.17 11.04
C PRO A 41 1.62 15.20 9.57
N ALA A 42 0.75 15.68 8.68
CA ALA A 42 1.02 15.69 7.24
C ALA A 42 0.58 16.99 6.57
N TRP A 43 1.36 17.44 5.59
CA TRP A 43 0.96 18.50 4.69
C TRP A 43 -0.11 17.98 3.73
N LEU A 44 -1.11 18.82 3.40
CA LEU A 44 -2.27 18.44 2.59
C LEU A 44 -1.88 17.75 1.27
N ALA A 45 -0.85 18.26 0.59
CA ALA A 45 -0.44 17.67 -0.68
C ALA A 45 0.25 16.30 -0.51
N CYS A 46 1.05 16.10 0.54
CA CYS A 46 1.63 14.78 0.84
C CYS A 46 0.56 13.74 1.19
N ASN A 47 -0.51 14.17 1.87
CA ASN A 47 -1.64 13.30 2.22
C ASN A 47 -2.52 12.99 0.99
N ASN A 48 -2.86 14.01 0.18
CA ASN A 48 -3.79 13.85 -0.95
C ASN A 48 -3.16 13.38 -2.25
N SER A 49 -1.88 13.64 -2.51
CA SER A 49 -1.20 13.17 -3.74
C SER A 49 -1.17 11.64 -3.84
N ALA A 50 -1.46 10.94 -2.75
CA ALA A 50 -1.45 9.49 -2.67
C ALA A 50 -2.84 8.84 -2.85
N SER A 51 -3.93 9.59 -3.09
CA SER A 51 -5.29 8.98 -3.11
C SER A 51 -5.45 7.90 -4.18
N ASP A 52 -4.98 8.17 -5.40
CA ASP A 52 -5.09 7.25 -6.53
C ASP A 52 -4.14 6.05 -6.35
N PHE A 53 -2.95 6.30 -5.79
CA PHE A 53 -1.98 5.25 -5.48
C PHE A 53 -2.47 4.34 -4.36
N ASP A 54 -3.11 4.88 -3.33
CA ASP A 54 -3.68 4.12 -2.22
C ASP A 54 -4.84 3.25 -2.66
N GLU A 55 -5.66 3.74 -3.61
CA GLU A 55 -6.72 2.94 -4.21
C GLU A 55 -6.14 1.76 -4.99
N ALA A 56 -5.15 2.02 -5.85
CA ALA A 56 -4.48 0.97 -6.62
C ALA A 56 -3.78 -0.04 -5.69
N PHE A 57 -3.02 0.44 -4.71
CA PHE A 57 -2.31 -0.36 -3.72
C PHE A 57 -3.28 -1.27 -2.95
N ARG A 58 -4.39 -0.72 -2.46
CA ARG A 58 -5.44 -1.48 -1.79
C ARG A 58 -5.99 -2.60 -2.67
N LEU A 59 -6.25 -2.31 -3.95
CA LEU A 59 -6.78 -3.31 -4.87
C LEU A 59 -5.79 -4.43 -5.14
N TYR A 60 -4.51 -4.11 -5.39
CA TYR A 60 -3.47 -5.12 -5.56
C TYR A 60 -3.31 -5.99 -4.32
N LEU A 61 -3.35 -5.39 -3.12
CA LEU A 61 -3.31 -6.15 -1.86
C LEU A 61 -4.53 -7.08 -1.74
N ALA A 62 -5.73 -6.58 -2.06
CA ALA A 62 -6.96 -7.38 -2.04
C ALA A 62 -6.94 -8.55 -3.04
N LEU A 63 -6.36 -8.36 -4.22
CA LEU A 63 -6.14 -9.43 -5.20
C LEU A 63 -5.11 -10.46 -4.71
N HIS A 64 -4.13 -10.04 -3.91
CA HIS A 64 -3.09 -10.90 -3.37
C HIS A 64 -3.57 -11.76 -2.18
N VAL A 65 -4.33 -11.16 -1.26
CA VAL A 65 -4.83 -11.84 -0.04
C VAL A 65 -6.24 -12.41 -0.21
N GLY A 66 -6.83 -12.26 -1.40
CA GLY A 66 -8.20 -12.65 -1.68
C GLY A 66 -8.42 -14.15 -1.53
N ASP A 67 -8.94 -14.55 -0.39
CA ASP A 67 -9.46 -15.88 -0.12
C ASP A 67 -10.98 -15.79 0.00
N LEU A 68 -11.70 -16.59 -0.81
CA LEU A 68 -13.15 -16.60 -0.80
C LEU A 68 -13.73 -17.42 0.35
N ASP A 69 -12.93 -18.33 0.92
CA ASP A 69 -13.32 -19.17 2.04
C ASP A 69 -13.11 -18.45 3.40
N ASP A 70 -12.26 -17.42 3.45
CA ASP A 70 -12.12 -16.51 4.58
C ASP A 70 -13.14 -15.34 4.50
N PRO A 71 -14.07 -15.20 5.45
CA PRO A 71 -15.08 -14.14 5.43
C PRO A 71 -14.50 -12.71 5.48
N VAL A 72 -13.39 -12.51 6.19
CA VAL A 72 -12.71 -11.21 6.33
C VAL A 72 -12.01 -10.86 5.01
N ALA A 73 -11.26 -11.81 4.43
CA ALA A 73 -10.59 -11.61 3.15
C ALA A 73 -11.61 -11.38 2.02
N SER A 74 -12.69 -12.16 1.98
CA SER A 74 -13.79 -12.02 1.02
C SER A 74 -14.49 -10.65 1.13
N ALA A 75 -14.74 -10.17 2.36
CA ALA A 75 -15.32 -8.84 2.58
C ALA A 75 -14.37 -7.72 2.15
N TYR A 76 -13.09 -7.83 2.49
CA TYR A 76 -12.05 -6.88 2.08
C TYR A 76 -11.95 -6.79 0.56
N PHE A 77 -11.92 -7.94 -0.11
CA PHE A 77 -11.89 -8.06 -1.56
C PHE A 77 -13.10 -7.40 -2.22
N LYS A 78 -14.32 -7.65 -1.71
CA LYS A 78 -15.54 -7.02 -2.21
C LYS A 78 -15.53 -5.50 -2.06
N GLU A 79 -15.02 -4.97 -0.95
CA GLU A 79 -14.92 -3.52 -0.74
C GLU A 79 -13.90 -2.89 -1.70
N ALA A 80 -12.75 -3.53 -1.93
CA ALA A 80 -11.74 -3.06 -2.89
C ALA A 80 -12.27 -3.10 -4.34
N LEU A 81 -12.98 -4.16 -4.72
CA LEU A 81 -13.61 -4.31 -6.04
C LEU A 81 -14.64 -3.22 -6.35
N ARG A 82 -15.31 -2.67 -5.33
CA ARG A 82 -16.30 -1.61 -5.55
C ARG A 82 -15.66 -0.37 -6.16
N THR A 83 -14.47 0.02 -5.70
CA THR A 83 -13.76 1.17 -6.24
C THR A 83 -13.21 0.86 -7.64
N TYR A 84 -12.64 -0.34 -7.82
CA TYR A 84 -12.20 -0.86 -9.12
C TYR A 84 -13.27 -0.73 -10.21
N ARG A 85 -14.53 -1.06 -9.92
CA ARG A 85 -15.63 -1.03 -10.92
C ARG A 85 -15.86 0.33 -11.57
N HIS A 86 -15.46 1.42 -10.92
CA HIS A 86 -15.62 2.77 -11.44
C HIS A 86 -14.32 3.37 -11.99
N ASN A 87 -13.18 2.69 -11.81
CA ASN A 87 -11.86 3.15 -12.25
C ASN A 87 -11.42 2.45 -13.55
N GLN A 88 -11.88 2.97 -14.69
CA GLN A 88 -11.62 2.36 -16.00
C GLN A 88 -10.13 2.28 -16.37
N ARG A 89 -9.31 3.20 -15.86
CA ARG A 89 -7.86 3.17 -16.09
C ARG A 89 -7.24 1.98 -15.37
N LEU A 90 -7.48 1.85 -14.07
CA LEU A 90 -6.97 0.73 -13.27
C LEU A 90 -7.47 -0.63 -13.79
N GLN A 91 -8.71 -0.70 -14.28
CA GLN A 91 -9.23 -1.88 -14.98
C GLN A 91 -8.39 -2.27 -16.19
N ARG A 92 -8.10 -1.32 -17.08
CA ARG A 92 -7.28 -1.59 -18.26
C ARG A 92 -5.87 -2.01 -17.88
N ASP A 93 -5.26 -1.34 -16.91
CA ASP A 93 -3.87 -1.60 -16.50
C ASP A 93 -3.74 -3.01 -15.89
N ILE A 94 -4.69 -3.42 -15.05
CA ILE A 94 -4.73 -4.78 -14.48
C ILE A 94 -4.97 -5.82 -15.58
N LEU A 95 -5.99 -5.63 -16.43
CA LEU A 95 -6.33 -6.60 -17.48
C LEU A 95 -5.22 -6.75 -18.52
N ALA A 96 -4.49 -5.68 -18.84
CA ALA A 96 -3.39 -5.70 -19.80
C ALA A 96 -2.20 -6.56 -19.33
N THR A 97 -2.05 -6.76 -18.02
CA THR A 97 -0.92 -7.51 -17.44
C THR A 97 -1.32 -8.86 -16.84
N ALA A 98 -2.62 -9.09 -16.67
CA ALA A 98 -3.18 -10.33 -16.14
C ALA A 98 -2.87 -11.53 -17.04
N LYS A 99 -2.16 -12.52 -16.50
CA LYS A 99 -1.83 -13.78 -17.19
C LYS A 99 -2.17 -14.97 -16.29
N PRO A 100 -2.83 -16.01 -16.81
CA PRO A 100 -3.02 -17.24 -16.05
C PRO A 100 -1.66 -17.86 -15.74
N VAL A 101 -1.50 -18.37 -14.53
CA VAL A 101 -0.31 -19.08 -14.06
C VAL A 101 -0.71 -20.34 -13.32
N THR A 102 0.11 -21.37 -13.44
CA THR A 102 0.04 -22.56 -12.60
C THR A 102 1.04 -22.42 -11.46
N PHE A 103 0.59 -22.66 -10.24
CA PHE A 103 1.46 -22.72 -9.07
C PHE A 103 2.09 -24.11 -9.00
N ALA A 104 3.42 -24.15 -8.96
CA ALA A 104 4.18 -25.38 -8.88
C ALA A 104 5.26 -25.27 -7.79
N THR A 105 5.55 -26.38 -7.13
CA THR A 105 6.70 -26.47 -6.21
C THR A 105 8.02 -26.38 -7.01
N PRO A 106 9.17 -26.14 -6.36
CA PRO A 106 10.46 -26.22 -7.04
C PRO A 106 10.73 -27.56 -7.74
N ALA A 107 10.10 -28.64 -7.26
CA ALA A 107 10.17 -29.97 -7.87
C ALA A 107 9.20 -30.15 -9.07
N GLY A 108 8.46 -29.12 -9.47
CA GLY A 108 7.52 -29.14 -10.60
C GLY A 108 6.14 -29.71 -10.27
N ILE A 109 5.81 -29.94 -8.99
CA ILE A 109 4.49 -30.46 -8.61
C ILE A 109 3.49 -29.31 -8.65
N GLU A 110 2.52 -29.38 -9.56
CA GLU A 110 1.42 -28.41 -9.64
C GLU A 110 0.47 -28.57 -8.44
N TYR A 111 0.14 -27.46 -7.78
CA TYR A 111 -0.77 -27.46 -6.62
C TYR A 111 -1.87 -26.40 -6.70
N GLY A 112 -1.91 -25.62 -7.79
CA GLY A 112 -2.98 -24.65 -7.98
C GLY A 112 -2.87 -23.87 -9.29
N LYS A 113 -3.90 -23.07 -9.56
CA LYS A 113 -3.94 -22.13 -10.68
C LYS A 113 -4.29 -20.75 -10.14
N GLY A 114 -3.81 -19.71 -10.78
CA GLY A 114 -4.09 -18.33 -10.41
C GLY A 114 -3.83 -17.36 -11.53
N MET A 115 -3.86 -16.08 -11.20
CA MET A 115 -3.55 -14.99 -12.11
C MET A 115 -2.31 -14.27 -11.61
N LYS A 116 -1.32 -14.09 -12.48
CA LYS A 116 -0.22 -13.14 -12.27
C LYS A 116 -0.66 -11.80 -12.84
N ILE A 117 -0.55 -10.76 -12.04
CA ILE A 117 -0.80 -9.38 -12.45
C ILE A 117 0.48 -8.59 -12.12
N LEU A 118 0.88 -7.67 -12.98
CA LEU A 118 2.02 -6.80 -12.69
C LEU A 118 1.53 -5.65 -11.79
N TRP A 119 2.15 -5.50 -10.63
CA TRP A 119 1.89 -4.34 -9.77
C TRP A 119 2.55 -3.11 -10.39
N ASP A 120 1.80 -2.01 -10.53
CA ASP A 120 2.36 -0.70 -10.87
C ASP A 120 3.40 -0.28 -9.81
N SER A 121 4.68 -0.29 -10.19
CA SER A 121 5.80 0.03 -9.31
C SER A 121 5.71 1.45 -8.76
N ASN A 122 5.16 2.41 -9.52
CA ASN A 122 5.09 3.80 -9.06
C ASN A 122 4.10 3.95 -7.90
N ALA A 123 2.90 3.37 -8.04
CA ALA A 123 1.90 3.38 -6.98
C ALA A 123 2.37 2.59 -5.75
N HIS A 124 3.02 1.45 -5.98
CA HIS A 124 3.61 0.64 -4.92
C HIS A 124 4.66 1.41 -4.13
N ASP A 125 5.70 1.89 -4.82
CA ASP A 125 6.88 2.46 -4.20
C ASP A 125 6.55 3.79 -3.52
N ALA A 126 5.70 4.63 -4.11
CA ALA A 126 5.24 5.87 -3.50
C ALA A 126 4.44 5.63 -2.21
N THR A 127 3.54 4.64 -2.19
CA THR A 127 2.78 4.30 -0.98
C THR A 127 3.70 3.70 0.09
N ILE A 128 4.62 2.80 -0.27
CA ILE A 128 5.59 2.21 0.66
C ILE A 128 6.54 3.27 1.22
N GLU A 129 7.08 4.17 0.40
CA GLU A 129 7.95 5.26 0.85
C GLU A 129 7.23 6.15 1.86
N ARG A 130 6.00 6.56 1.56
CA ARG A 130 5.18 7.36 2.49
C ARG A 130 4.95 6.63 3.81
N MET A 131 4.66 5.32 3.76
CA MET A 131 4.54 4.48 4.94
C MET A 131 5.83 4.43 5.75
N VAL A 132 6.98 4.23 5.12
CA VAL A 132 8.29 4.19 5.78
C VAL A 132 8.58 5.51 6.49
N ARG A 133 8.42 6.65 5.80
CA ARG A 133 8.66 7.98 6.39
C ARG A 133 7.74 8.27 7.57
N GLY A 134 6.45 7.97 7.43
CA GLY A 134 5.47 8.16 8.50
C GLY A 134 5.72 7.23 9.70
N LEU A 135 6.02 5.95 9.46
CA LEU A 135 6.33 5.00 10.53
C LEU A 135 7.66 5.35 11.23
N TYR A 136 8.66 5.84 10.49
CA TYR A 136 9.89 6.35 11.07
C TYR A 136 9.60 7.48 12.07
N TYR A 137 8.81 8.47 11.66
CA TYR A 137 8.39 9.55 12.56
C TYR A 137 7.63 9.03 13.79
N HIS A 138 6.70 8.08 13.61
CA HIS A 138 5.95 7.52 14.71
C HIS A 138 6.83 6.81 15.74
N HIS A 139 7.84 6.06 15.29
CA HIS A 139 8.70 5.25 16.17
C HIS A 139 9.85 6.04 16.80
N PHE A 140 10.42 7.00 16.08
CA PHE A 140 11.63 7.71 16.50
C PHE A 140 11.36 9.16 16.95
N GLY A 141 10.20 9.73 16.62
CA GLY A 141 9.89 11.14 16.89
C GLY A 141 10.68 12.11 16.01
N GLU A 142 11.40 11.60 15.01
CA GLU A 142 12.26 12.35 14.09
C GLU A 142 11.72 12.25 12.67
N ILE A 143 11.96 13.28 11.85
CA ILE A 143 11.59 13.24 10.44
C ILE A 143 12.74 12.63 9.65
N LEU A 144 12.44 11.61 8.86
CA LEU A 144 13.43 11.05 7.93
C LEU A 144 13.78 12.11 6.89
N ASP A 145 15.08 12.37 6.72
CA ASP A 145 15.59 13.39 5.80
C ASP A 145 14.92 13.27 4.41
N ALA A 146 14.54 14.40 3.84
CA ALA A 146 13.91 14.45 2.52
C ALA A 146 14.83 13.88 1.42
N GLU A 147 16.15 13.95 1.63
CA GLU A 147 17.15 13.40 0.72
C GLU A 147 17.44 11.91 0.96
N ALA A 148 16.96 11.34 2.07
CA ALA A 148 17.11 9.91 2.33
C ALA A 148 16.29 9.11 1.30
N ALA A 149 16.98 8.32 0.48
CA ALA A 149 16.35 7.46 -0.50
C ALA A 149 15.73 6.22 0.18
N VAL A 150 14.48 5.90 -0.16
CA VAL A 150 13.82 4.66 0.23
C VAL A 150 13.86 3.69 -0.93
N PHE A 151 14.57 2.57 -0.75
CA PHE A 151 14.66 1.53 -1.77
C PHE A 151 13.71 0.38 -1.44
N VAL A 152 12.76 0.12 -2.33
CA VAL A 152 11.83 -0.99 -2.21
C VAL A 152 12.33 -2.16 -3.05
N ASN A 153 13.09 -3.05 -2.42
CA ASN A 153 13.62 -4.23 -3.10
C ASN A 153 12.60 -5.37 -3.01
N ILE A 154 12.03 -5.78 -4.15
CA ILE A 154 11.30 -7.04 -4.21
C ILE A 154 12.35 -8.15 -4.18
N VAL A 155 12.47 -8.82 -3.03
CA VAL A 155 13.22 -10.06 -2.95
C VAL A 155 12.39 -11.12 -3.69
N VAL A 156 12.64 -11.23 -5.00
CA VAL A 156 12.24 -12.43 -5.72
C VAL A 156 13.10 -13.53 -5.10
N ALA A 157 12.51 -14.38 -4.27
CA ALA A 157 13.19 -15.59 -3.83
C ALA A 157 13.61 -16.31 -5.12
N SER A 158 14.89 -16.21 -5.46
CA SER A 158 15.47 -16.91 -6.59
C SER A 158 15.08 -18.36 -6.42
N THR A 159 14.36 -18.92 -7.38
CA THR A 159 14.22 -20.36 -7.53
C THR A 159 15.64 -20.91 -7.49
N TYR A 160 15.98 -21.56 -6.38
CA TYR A 160 17.30 -22.10 -6.16
C TYR A 160 17.58 -23.08 -7.30
N ALA A 161 18.54 -22.70 -8.14
CA ALA A 161 19.21 -23.63 -9.02
C ALA A 161 20.05 -24.55 -8.13
N ALA A 162 19.71 -25.84 -8.13
CA ALA A 162 20.62 -26.94 -7.84
C ALA A 162 20.14 -28.15 -8.64
#